data_AF-A0A7R8VYR8-F1
#
_entry.id   AF-A0A7R8VYR8-F1
#
_cell.length_a   1.000
_cell.length_b   1.000
_cell.length_c   1.000
_cell.angle_alpha   90.00
_cell.angle_beta   90.00
_cell.angle_gamma   90.00
#
_symmetry.space_group_name_H-M   'P 1'
#
loop_
_entity.id
_entity.type
_entity.pdbx_description
1 polymer ?
#
loop_
_entity_poly.entity_id
_entity_poly.type
_entity_poly.pdbx_seq_one_letter_code
_entity_poly.pdbx_strand_id
1 'polypeptide(L)'
;MKISSSLIPTGDLVEEIHQVFSDWSSQVIRVYKEESHVELEWLMGPIPINDNKGKEPISRFTTNLATNKIFYTDSNGREMLRRERNHRPTWDVELAEPASGNYYPVTSKIVHRRLLNDDAKGVDEALNETAYGEGLIARGRHFVFAGEIAGSNNVSLAAQERLLAQRILLAPWVFISRGSAAQTRSVDKKQASSVVALIGSTFDRDAIPDLSVIVFCCSAALECAATEAGSNNLHGDNNDDNNNNIARLDYIIRSPVV
;
A
#
# COMPACT_ATOMS: atom_id res chain seq x y z
N MET A 1 30.84 -6.01 6.31
CA MET A 1 29.99 -4.85 6.64
C MET A 1 29.71 -4.93 8.13
N LYS A 2 30.19 -3.97 8.92
CA LYS A 2 29.96 -3.98 10.38
C LYS A 2 28.65 -3.23 10.61
N ILE A 3 27.60 -3.96 10.92
CA ILE A 3 26.30 -3.38 11.25
C ILE A 3 26.39 -2.95 12.70
N SER A 4 26.13 -1.67 12.97
CA SER A 4 25.93 -1.22 14.35
C SER A 4 24.44 -1.18 14.63
N SER A 5 24.02 -1.85 15.70
CA SER A 5 22.63 -1.91 16.15
C SER A 5 22.57 -1.43 17.59
N SER A 6 21.74 -0.43 17.85
CA SER A 6 21.46 0.07 19.20
C SER A 6 19.96 -0.09 19.49
N LEU A 7 19.66 -0.79 20.58
CA LEU A 7 18.31 -0.83 21.14
C LEU A 7 18.08 0.49 21.89
N ILE A 8 17.03 1.22 21.51
CA ILE A 8 16.62 2.44 22.22
C ILE A 8 15.29 2.12 22.90
N PRO A 9 15.28 1.86 24.23
CA PRO A 9 14.03 1.66 24.96
C PRO A 9 13.28 2.99 24.96
N THR A 10 12.25 3.10 24.12
CA THR A 10 11.55 4.35 23.84
C THR A 10 10.13 4.29 24.40
N GLY A 11 10.02 4.21 25.73
CA GLY A 11 8.76 4.36 26.46
C GLY A 11 7.79 3.17 26.37
N ASP A 12 6.59 3.36 26.92
CA ASP A 12 5.61 2.28 27.12
C ASP A 12 4.85 1.84 25.86
N LEU A 13 4.97 2.54 24.73
CA LEU A 13 4.14 2.30 23.54
C LEU A 13 4.89 1.66 22.37
N VAL A 14 6.20 1.91 22.25
CA VAL A 14 7.01 1.49 21.10
C VAL A 14 8.41 1.07 21.55
N GLU A 15 8.90 -0.01 20.94
CA GLU A 15 10.29 -0.41 21.03
C GLU A 15 10.97 -0.15 19.68
N GLU A 16 12.13 0.52 19.73
CA GLU A 16 12.88 0.88 18.52
C GLU A 16 14.28 0.27 18.53
N ILE A 17 14.69 -0.26 17.38
CA ILE A 17 16.06 -0.71 17.12
C ILE A 17 16.60 0.13 15.97
N HIS A 18 17.65 0.89 16.25
CA HIS A 18 18.34 1.71 15.26
C HIS A 18 19.52 0.93 14.71
N GLN A 19 19.56 0.77 13.38
CA GLN A 19 20.59 0.05 12.66
C GLN A 19 21.29 0.99 11.68
N VAL A 20 22.61 1.11 11.80
CA VAL A 20 23.43 1.83 10.82
C VAL A 20 24.27 0.82 10.06
N PHE A 21 24.03 0.78 8.75
CA PHE A 21 24.66 -0.12 7.80
C PHE A 21 25.91 0.52 7.19
N SER A 22 25.81 1.79 6.82
CA SER A 22 26.89 2.62 6.27
C SER A 22 26.57 4.09 6.50
N ASP A 23 27.51 4.97 6.13
CA ASP A 23 27.34 6.44 6.24
C ASP A 23 26.16 7.00 5.43
N TRP A 24 25.65 6.23 4.47
CA TRP A 24 24.54 6.60 3.58
C TRP A 24 23.33 5.66 3.70
N SER A 25 23.36 4.71 4.64
CA SER A 25 22.28 3.72 4.81
C SER A 25 22.04 3.42 6.29
N SER A 26 20.82 3.72 6.73
CA SER A 26 20.34 3.40 8.07
C SER A 26 18.90 2.90 8.03
N GLN A 27 18.50 2.19 9.09
CA GLN A 27 17.16 1.66 9.26
C GLN A 27 16.76 1.72 10.72
N VAL A 28 15.50 2.07 10.96
CA VAL A 28 14.85 2.00 12.28
C VAL A 28 13.77 0.93 12.21
N ILE A 29 13.87 -0.05 13.09
CA ILE A 29 12.87 -1.09 13.29
C ILE A 29 11.99 -0.65 14.44
N ARG A 30 10.68 -0.53 14.23
CA ARG A 30 9.70 -0.21 15.27
C ARG A 30 8.73 -1.35 15.48
N VAL A 31 8.51 -1.68 16.75
CA VAL A 31 7.49 -2.63 17.20
C VAL A 31 6.56 -1.88 18.13
N TYR A 32 5.31 -1.70 17.70
CA TYR A 32 4.26 -1.09 18.51
C TYR A 32 3.49 -2.19 19.28
N LYS A 33 3.11 -1.92 20.53
CA LYS A 33 2.47 -2.94 21.38
C LYS A 33 1.08 -3.40 20.89
N GLU A 34 0.37 -2.57 20.15
CA GLU A 34 -1.01 -2.82 19.70
C GLU A 34 -1.11 -3.17 18.20
N GLU A 35 0.02 -3.27 17.48
CA GLU A 35 0.03 -3.56 16.05
C GLU A 35 0.58 -4.97 15.77
N SER A 36 0.04 -5.65 14.77
CA SER A 36 0.46 -7.00 14.36
C SER A 36 1.54 -7.01 13.28
N HIS A 37 2.18 -5.87 13.03
CA HIS A 37 3.25 -5.70 12.05
C HIS A 37 4.47 -5.01 12.68
N VAL A 38 5.62 -5.25 12.06
CA VAL A 38 6.87 -4.55 12.34
C VAL A 38 7.07 -3.49 11.27
N GLU A 39 7.36 -2.26 11.69
CA GLU A 39 7.71 -1.18 10.77
C GLU A 39 9.22 -1.10 10.59
N LEU A 40 9.66 -1.13 9.33
CA LEU A 40 11.06 -0.96 8.94
C LEU A 40 11.18 0.33 8.17
N GLU A 41 11.56 1.38 8.87
CA GLU A 41 11.84 2.66 8.24
C GLU A 41 13.28 2.69 7.77
N TRP A 42 13.51 2.93 6.49
CA TRP A 42 14.85 3.01 5.92
C TRP A 42 15.12 4.44 5.45
N LEU A 43 16.38 4.84 5.59
CA LEU A 43 16.92 6.08 5.05
C LEU A 43 18.14 5.73 4.19
N MET A 44 18.04 6.09 2.91
CA MET A 44 18.99 5.71 1.87
C MET A 44 19.44 6.96 1.11
N GLY A 45 20.72 7.28 1.24
CA GLY A 45 21.37 8.35 0.51
C GLY A 45 22.13 9.33 1.42
N PRO A 46 23.01 10.17 0.85
CA PRO A 46 23.33 10.25 -0.58
C PRO A 46 24.10 9.02 -1.07
N ILE A 47 23.64 8.38 -2.15
CA ILE A 47 24.30 7.18 -2.68
C ILE A 47 25.67 7.59 -3.23
N PRO A 48 26.79 7.07 -2.70
CA PRO A 48 28.12 7.49 -3.12
C PRO A 48 28.40 6.99 -4.54
N ILE A 49 28.91 7.88 -5.38
CA ILE A 49 29.27 7.59 -6.79
C ILE A 49 30.76 7.87 -7.10
N ASN A 50 31.56 8.20 -6.08
CA ASN A 50 32.99 8.53 -6.23
C ASN A 50 33.82 7.37 -6.80
N ASP A 51 33.27 6.15 -6.78
CA ASP A 51 33.84 4.94 -7.37
C ASP A 51 33.46 4.73 -8.84
N ASN A 52 32.77 5.71 -9.46
CA ASN A 52 32.23 5.64 -10.82
C ASN A 52 31.33 4.41 -11.06
N LYS A 53 30.62 3.94 -10.03
CA LYS A 53 29.68 2.81 -10.13
C LYS A 53 28.28 3.23 -9.69
N GLY A 54 27.31 3.04 -10.58
CA GLY A 54 25.89 3.12 -10.25
C GLY A 54 25.50 2.04 -9.24
N LYS A 55 24.54 2.35 -8.37
CA LYS A 55 24.11 1.46 -7.28
C LYS A 55 22.59 1.41 -7.18
N GLU A 56 22.10 0.20 -6.94
CA GLU A 56 20.70 -0.13 -6.74
C GLU A 56 20.55 -0.85 -5.39
N PRO A 57 20.42 -0.10 -4.28
CA PRO A 57 20.25 -0.70 -2.97
C PRO A 57 18.93 -1.47 -2.88
N ILE A 58 18.98 -2.65 -2.25
CA ILE A 58 17.80 -3.49 -2.03
C ILE A 58 17.69 -3.88 -0.56
N SER A 59 16.45 -3.95 -0.06
CA SER A 59 16.15 -4.61 1.21
C SER A 59 15.82 -6.07 0.93
N ARG A 60 16.70 -7.00 1.34
CA ARG A 60 16.51 -8.43 1.11
C ARG A 60 16.16 -9.15 2.41
N PHE A 61 14.95 -9.71 2.45
CA PHE A 61 14.52 -10.60 3.53
C PHE A 61 14.84 -12.04 3.17
N THR A 62 15.48 -12.76 4.08
CA THR A 62 15.83 -14.18 3.90
C THR A 62 15.18 -14.97 5.02
N THR A 63 14.42 -15.99 4.66
CA THR A 63 13.73 -16.89 5.59
C THR A 63 14.00 -18.33 5.18
N ASN A 64 13.75 -19.25 6.11
CA ASN A 64 13.80 -20.70 5.88
C ASN A 64 12.47 -21.27 5.34
N LEU A 65 11.55 -20.43 4.87
CA LEU A 65 10.26 -20.86 4.33
C LEU A 65 10.45 -21.57 2.99
N ALA A 66 9.84 -22.75 2.83
CA ALA A 66 9.86 -23.53 1.60
C ALA A 66 8.83 -23.00 0.59
N THR A 67 9.15 -21.89 -0.10
CA THR A 67 8.23 -21.22 -1.03
C THR A 67 8.09 -21.87 -2.41
N ASN A 68 8.89 -22.91 -2.70
CA ASN A 68 8.88 -23.61 -4.01
C ASN A 68 9.00 -22.66 -5.22
N LYS A 69 9.81 -21.59 -5.10
CA LYS A 69 10.01 -20.55 -6.13
C LYS A 69 8.79 -19.67 -6.42
N ILE A 70 7.71 -19.83 -5.65
CA ILE A 70 6.47 -19.09 -5.81
C ILE A 70 6.48 -17.88 -4.88
N PHE A 71 5.99 -16.75 -5.38
CA PHE A 71 5.76 -15.54 -4.59
C PHE A 71 4.59 -14.76 -5.20
N TYR A 72 4.09 -13.76 -4.49
CA TYR A 72 2.92 -12.98 -4.91
C TYR A 72 3.27 -11.49 -4.98
N THR A 73 2.65 -10.79 -5.93
CA THR A 73 2.80 -9.34 -6.12
C THR A 73 1.44 -8.74 -6.40
N ASP A 74 1.18 -7.52 -5.94
CA ASP A 74 -0.05 -6.82 -6.25
C ASP A 74 -0.12 -6.39 -7.73
N SER A 75 -1.34 -6.21 -8.22
CA SER A 75 -1.65 -5.53 -9.48
C SER A 75 -2.27 -4.17 -9.14
N ASN A 76 -1.46 -3.10 -9.21
CA ASN A 76 -1.88 -1.73 -8.89
C ASN A 76 -2.58 -1.61 -7.52
N GLY A 77 -2.08 -2.32 -6.50
CA GLY A 77 -2.66 -2.33 -5.15
C GLY A 77 -4.00 -3.05 -5.02
N ARG A 78 -4.39 -3.89 -6.00
CA ARG A 78 -5.66 -4.63 -5.98
C ARG A 78 -5.45 -6.13 -5.79
N GLU A 79 -5.47 -6.89 -6.89
CA GLU A 79 -5.41 -8.35 -6.89
C GLU A 79 -3.98 -8.85 -6.68
N MET A 80 -3.84 -10.01 -6.04
CA MET A 80 -2.54 -10.66 -5.82
C MET A 80 -2.25 -11.64 -6.95
N LEU A 81 -1.21 -11.37 -7.73
CA LEU A 81 -0.78 -12.21 -8.82
C LEU A 81 0.29 -13.19 -8.37
N ARG A 82 0.07 -14.48 -8.62
CA ARG A 82 1.07 -15.54 -8.43
C ARG A 82 2.21 -15.37 -9.43
N ARG A 83 3.44 -15.35 -8.94
CA ARG A 83 4.69 -15.30 -9.71
C ARG A 83 5.52 -16.54 -9.41
N GLU A 84 6.26 -16.98 -10.40
CA GLU A 84 7.18 -18.10 -10.28
C GLU A 84 8.53 -17.71 -10.88
N ARG A 85 9.60 -17.95 -10.13
CA ARG A 85 10.96 -17.58 -10.55
C ARG A 85 11.34 -18.33 -11.83
N ASN A 86 11.84 -17.59 -12.82
CA ASN A 86 12.26 -18.10 -14.13
C ASN A 86 11.16 -18.79 -14.94
N HIS A 87 9.91 -18.38 -14.76
CA HIS A 87 8.77 -18.97 -15.46
C HIS A 87 7.85 -17.89 -16.04
N ARG A 88 7.16 -18.23 -17.14
CA ARG A 88 6.11 -17.42 -17.76
C ARG A 88 4.91 -18.32 -18.08
N PRO A 89 3.66 -17.91 -17.76
CA PRO A 89 2.48 -18.72 -18.05
C PRO A 89 2.17 -18.87 -19.55
N THR A 90 2.59 -17.91 -20.35
CA THR A 90 2.14 -17.77 -21.74
C THR A 90 3.11 -18.38 -22.76
N TRP A 91 4.39 -18.53 -22.42
CA TRP A 91 5.42 -19.10 -23.31
C TRP A 91 6.59 -19.65 -22.51
N ASP A 92 7.38 -20.53 -23.13
CA ASP A 92 8.61 -21.04 -22.55
C ASP A 92 9.73 -19.99 -22.64
N VAL A 93 10.26 -19.58 -21.49
CA VAL A 93 11.27 -18.52 -21.39
C VAL A 93 12.65 -19.08 -21.04
N GLU A 94 13.66 -18.68 -21.79
CA GLU A 94 15.07 -18.79 -21.40
C GLU A 94 15.56 -17.40 -21.00
N LEU A 95 15.80 -17.19 -19.69
CA LEU A 95 16.22 -15.90 -19.17
C LEU A 95 17.72 -15.72 -19.31
N ALA A 96 18.14 -14.79 -20.17
CA ALA A 96 19.53 -14.31 -20.22
C ALA A 96 19.95 -13.64 -18.90
N GLU A 97 19.02 -12.93 -18.27
CA GLU A 97 19.25 -12.18 -17.02
C GLU A 97 18.41 -12.73 -15.86
N PRO A 98 19.00 -13.55 -14.97
CA PRO A 98 18.25 -14.23 -13.91
C PRO A 98 17.78 -13.29 -12.80
N ALA A 99 18.42 -12.13 -12.62
CA ALA A 99 18.01 -11.15 -11.61
C ALA A 99 16.91 -10.22 -12.14
N SER A 100 17.19 -9.45 -13.20
CA SER A 100 16.26 -8.45 -13.74
C SER A 100 14.99 -9.08 -14.31
N GLY A 101 15.09 -10.27 -14.91
CA GLY A 101 13.93 -11.00 -15.48
C GLY A 101 12.89 -11.46 -14.45
N ASN A 102 13.19 -11.37 -13.15
CA ASN A 102 12.30 -11.74 -12.05
C ASN A 102 11.86 -10.54 -11.19
N TYR A 103 12.21 -9.31 -11.57
CA TYR A 103 11.61 -8.12 -10.96
C TYR A 103 10.22 -7.88 -11.54
N TYR A 104 9.28 -7.57 -10.66
CA TYR A 104 7.91 -7.22 -11.00
C TYR A 104 7.54 -5.90 -10.30
N PRO A 105 6.68 -5.08 -10.91
CA PRO A 105 6.21 -3.87 -10.26
C PRO A 105 5.41 -4.25 -9.01
N VAL A 106 5.73 -3.56 -7.92
CA VAL A 106 5.00 -3.61 -6.66
C VAL A 106 4.66 -2.16 -6.37
N THR A 107 3.40 -1.79 -6.55
CA THR A 107 2.95 -0.38 -6.56
C THR A 107 3.21 0.31 -5.21
N SER A 108 3.37 -0.49 -4.15
CA SER A 108 3.67 -0.05 -2.79
C SER A 108 5.16 -0.05 -2.43
N LYS A 109 6.07 -0.43 -3.34
CA LYS A 109 7.51 -0.60 -3.01
C LYS A 109 8.44 -0.14 -4.14
N ILE A 110 9.09 1.01 -3.94
CA ILE A 110 10.36 1.36 -4.59
C ILE A 110 11.27 1.99 -3.52
N VAL A 111 12.55 1.60 -3.50
CA VAL A 111 13.52 2.02 -2.48
C VAL A 111 14.30 3.25 -2.96
N HIS A 112 15.30 3.06 -3.82
CA HIS A 112 16.07 4.15 -4.43
C HIS A 112 16.97 3.60 -5.54
N ARG A 113 17.35 4.40 -6.53
CA ARG A 113 18.30 4.02 -7.58
C ARG A 113 19.14 5.23 -8.00
N ARG A 114 20.44 5.02 -8.22
CA ARG A 114 21.33 6.03 -8.80
C ARG A 114 22.25 5.41 -9.84
N LEU A 115 22.09 5.81 -11.10
CA LEU A 115 22.87 5.37 -12.26
C LEU A 115 23.75 6.50 -12.79
N LEU A 116 24.85 6.14 -13.45
CA LEU A 116 25.81 7.09 -14.01
C LEU A 116 25.78 7.16 -15.54
N ASN A 117 25.07 6.22 -16.17
CA ASN A 117 24.92 6.13 -17.61
C ASN A 117 23.43 6.14 -17.96
N ASP A 118 23.11 6.74 -19.09
CA ASP A 118 21.80 6.64 -19.73
C ASP A 118 21.59 5.24 -20.32
N ASP A 119 20.33 4.81 -20.44
CA ASP A 119 19.94 3.50 -20.97
C ASP A 119 19.61 3.52 -22.48
N ALA A 120 19.82 4.67 -23.14
CA ALA A 120 19.56 4.91 -24.55
C ALA A 120 18.12 4.62 -24.96
N LYS A 121 17.16 4.85 -24.06
CA LYS A 121 15.71 4.76 -24.33
C LYS A 121 15.05 6.11 -24.62
N GLY A 122 15.85 7.16 -24.80
CA GLY A 122 15.43 8.45 -25.34
C GLY A 122 15.27 9.58 -24.32
N VAL A 123 15.63 9.35 -23.05
CA VAL A 123 15.70 10.41 -22.03
C VAL A 123 17.03 11.15 -22.12
N ASP A 124 18.08 10.50 -22.64
CA ASP A 124 19.44 11.05 -22.85
C ASP A 124 20.10 11.59 -21.56
N GLU A 125 19.63 11.12 -20.40
CA GLU A 125 20.13 11.52 -19.08
C GLU A 125 20.24 10.30 -18.17
N ALA A 126 21.36 10.19 -17.45
CA ALA A 126 21.51 9.16 -16.43
C ALA A 126 20.56 9.44 -15.25
N LEU A 127 20.00 8.38 -14.64
CA LEU A 127 19.18 8.50 -13.43
C LEU A 127 20.05 8.88 -12.21
N ASN A 128 20.41 10.16 -12.12
CA ASN A 128 21.33 10.73 -11.16
C ASN A 128 20.71 11.92 -10.43
N GLU A 129 19.61 11.67 -9.71
CA GLU A 129 18.87 12.71 -9.01
C GLU A 129 19.72 13.36 -7.90
N THR A 130 19.70 14.69 -7.86
CA THR A 130 20.40 15.50 -6.87
C THR A 130 19.48 16.56 -6.27
N ALA A 131 19.67 16.88 -5.00
CA ALA A 131 19.00 17.97 -4.30
C ALA A 131 20.06 18.81 -3.60
N TYR A 132 20.03 20.14 -3.80
CA TYR A 132 21.01 21.08 -3.23
C TYR A 132 22.48 20.75 -3.57
N GLY A 133 22.73 20.15 -4.74
CA GLY A 133 24.08 19.75 -5.18
C GLY A 133 24.56 18.39 -4.62
N GLU A 134 23.78 17.76 -3.74
CA GLU A 134 24.07 16.45 -3.16
C GLU A 134 23.16 15.36 -3.74
N GLY A 135 23.57 14.09 -3.64
CA GLY A 135 22.73 12.97 -4.09
C GLY A 135 21.42 12.88 -3.29
N LEU A 136 20.31 12.59 -3.98
CA LEU A 136 18.99 12.49 -3.33
C LEU A 136 19.00 11.47 -2.19
N ILE A 137 18.36 11.85 -1.07
CA ILE A 137 18.10 10.97 0.07
C ILE A 137 16.64 10.54 0.02
N ALA A 138 16.41 9.24 -0.08
CA ALA A 138 15.09 8.65 -0.03
C ALA A 138 14.83 8.06 1.37
N ARG A 139 13.62 8.27 1.88
CA ARG A 139 13.12 7.68 3.13
C ARG A 139 11.83 6.94 2.82
N GLY A 140 11.71 5.72 3.32
CA GLY A 140 10.50 4.93 3.16
C GLY A 140 10.28 3.99 4.32
N ARG A 141 9.11 3.35 4.31
CA ARG A 141 8.70 2.40 5.34
C ARG A 141 8.25 1.10 4.70
N HIS A 142 8.77 -0.01 5.18
CA HIS A 142 8.25 -1.33 4.88
C HIS A 142 7.51 -1.87 6.10
N PHE A 143 6.30 -2.35 5.90
CA PHE A 143 5.51 -3.01 6.92
C PHE A 143 5.68 -4.51 6.71
N VAL A 144 6.17 -5.21 7.72
CA VAL A 144 6.43 -6.64 7.68
C VAL A 144 5.49 -7.34 8.66
N PHE A 145 4.76 -8.32 8.16
CA PHE A 145 3.87 -9.18 8.93
C PHE A 145 4.23 -10.63 8.67
N ALA A 146 3.94 -11.50 9.64
CA ALA A 146 4.14 -12.93 9.55
C ALA A 146 2.92 -13.63 10.16
N GLY A 147 2.41 -14.66 9.48
CA GLY A 147 1.22 -15.37 9.91
C GLY A 147 0.92 -16.56 8.99
N GLU A 148 -0.15 -17.27 9.31
CA GLU A 148 -0.59 -18.44 8.55
C GLU A 148 -1.34 -18.01 7.28
N ILE A 149 -1.10 -18.72 6.16
CA ILE A 149 -1.66 -18.39 4.84
C ILE A 149 -3.17 -18.66 4.81
N ALA A 150 -3.57 -19.85 5.24
CA ALA A 150 -4.97 -20.23 5.42
C ALA A 150 -5.27 -20.08 6.91
N GLY A 151 -5.85 -18.95 7.31
CA GLY A 151 -6.06 -18.64 8.72
C GLY A 151 -6.78 -19.76 9.45
N SER A 152 -6.12 -20.42 10.41
CA SER A 152 -6.70 -21.59 11.07
C SER A 152 -7.92 -21.26 11.94
N ASN A 153 -8.09 -20.01 12.42
CA ASN A 153 -9.25 -19.54 13.23
C ASN A 153 -9.46 -18.01 13.24
N ASN A 154 -8.68 -17.23 12.48
CA ASN A 154 -8.75 -15.76 12.41
C ASN A 154 -8.32 -15.29 11.02
N VAL A 155 -8.82 -14.11 10.63
CA VAL A 155 -8.56 -13.34 9.39
C VAL A 155 -7.28 -13.76 8.65
N SER A 156 -7.41 -14.16 7.38
CA SER A 156 -6.28 -14.62 6.55
C SER A 156 -5.18 -13.56 6.43
N LEU A 157 -3.95 -14.00 6.15
CA LEU A 157 -2.80 -13.09 5.95
C LEU A 157 -3.08 -12.03 4.87
N ALA A 158 -3.77 -12.43 3.80
CA ALA A 158 -4.17 -11.53 2.72
C ALA A 158 -5.15 -10.45 3.20
N ALA A 159 -6.08 -10.78 4.09
CA ALA A 159 -6.98 -9.79 4.67
C ALA A 159 -6.25 -8.83 5.62
N GLN A 160 -5.31 -9.32 6.43
CA GLN A 160 -4.51 -8.46 7.31
C GLN A 160 -3.67 -7.47 6.50
N GLU A 161 -3.01 -7.94 5.44
CA GLU A 161 -2.28 -7.10 4.48
C GLU A 161 -3.20 -6.03 3.87
N ARG A 162 -4.39 -6.43 3.42
CA ARG A 162 -5.37 -5.53 2.81
C ARG A 162 -5.82 -4.42 3.74
N LEU A 163 -6.19 -4.78 4.97
CA LEU A 163 -6.65 -3.85 6.00
C LEU A 163 -5.55 -2.85 6.37
N LEU A 164 -4.33 -3.34 6.52
CA LEU A 164 -3.17 -2.47 6.80
C LEU A 164 -2.87 -1.53 5.63
N ALA A 165 -2.86 -2.04 4.40
CA ALA A 165 -2.66 -1.22 3.20
C ALA A 165 -3.71 -0.10 3.09
N GLN A 166 -4.97 -0.39 3.41
CA GLN A 166 -6.04 0.59 3.44
C GLN A 166 -5.85 1.62 4.56
N ARG A 167 -5.43 1.21 5.78
CA ARG A 167 -5.10 2.11 6.89
C ARG A 167 -3.96 3.07 6.54
N ILE A 168 -2.96 2.59 5.80
CA ILE A 168 -1.81 3.39 5.36
C ILE A 168 -2.24 4.38 4.26
N LEU A 169 -3.04 3.92 3.29
CA LEU A 169 -3.53 4.77 2.20
C LEU A 169 -4.48 5.87 2.70
N LEU A 170 -5.36 5.53 3.64
CA LEU A 170 -6.35 6.42 4.25
C LEU A 170 -5.87 6.93 5.61
N ALA A 171 -4.59 7.28 5.72
CA ALA A 171 -4.03 7.79 6.95
C ALA A 171 -4.79 9.06 7.41
N PRO A 172 -5.07 9.19 8.72
CA PRO A 172 -5.83 10.33 9.24
C PRO A 172 -5.04 11.63 9.05
N TRP A 173 -5.77 12.70 8.74
CA TRP A 173 -5.18 14.03 8.64
C TRP A 173 -5.08 14.64 10.04
N VAL A 174 -3.86 14.97 10.45
CA VAL A 174 -3.60 15.58 11.76
C VAL A 174 -3.63 17.10 11.61
N PHE A 175 -4.60 17.74 12.25
CA PHE A 175 -4.72 19.20 12.31
C PHE A 175 -4.21 19.71 13.66
N ILE A 176 -3.23 20.62 13.63
CA ILE A 176 -2.66 21.22 14.85
C ILE A 176 -3.02 22.71 14.84
N SER A 177 -3.67 23.18 15.91
CA SER A 177 -3.95 24.60 16.14
C SER A 177 -3.42 25.03 17.50
N ARG A 178 -2.90 26.26 17.58
CA ARG A 178 -2.56 26.89 18.87
C ARG A 178 -3.83 27.49 19.46
N GLY A 179 -4.38 26.88 20.51
CA GLY A 179 -5.61 27.33 21.15
C GLY A 179 -5.36 28.19 22.38
N SER A 180 -5.76 29.46 22.35
CA SER A 180 -6.48 30.06 23.48
C SER A 180 -7.95 29.70 23.30
N ALA A 181 -8.55 29.00 24.27
CA ALA A 181 -9.96 28.56 24.34
C ALA A 181 -10.81 28.86 23.08
N ALA A 182 -10.96 27.87 22.21
CA ALA A 182 -11.76 27.99 21.00
C ALA A 182 -13.24 28.23 21.35
N GLN A 183 -13.79 29.36 20.89
CA GLN A 183 -15.23 29.55 20.80
C GLN A 183 -15.76 28.65 19.67
N THR A 184 -16.70 27.77 20.00
CA THR A 184 -17.47 26.99 19.03
C THR A 184 -18.28 27.94 18.17
N ARG A 185 -17.80 28.29 16.98
CA ARG A 185 -18.63 28.88 15.93
C ARG A 185 -19.32 27.75 15.19
N SER A 186 -20.64 27.86 15.06
CA SER A 186 -21.47 26.97 14.25
C SER A 186 -20.91 26.88 12.84
N VAL A 187 -20.54 25.68 12.42
CA VAL A 187 -20.19 25.40 11.02
C VAL A 187 -21.49 25.32 10.25
N ASP A 188 -21.68 26.23 9.28
CA ASP A 188 -22.79 26.13 8.34
C ASP A 188 -22.64 24.85 7.52
N LYS A 189 -23.60 23.94 7.65
CA LYS A 189 -23.69 22.73 6.82
C LYS A 189 -23.92 23.18 5.37
N LYS A 190 -22.88 23.19 4.54
CA LYS A 190 -23.05 23.32 3.09
C LYS A 190 -23.68 22.04 2.57
N GLN A 191 -24.89 22.14 2.01
CA GLN A 191 -25.48 21.08 1.20
C GLN A 191 -24.65 20.91 -0.07
N ALA A 192 -24.09 19.71 -0.28
CA ALA A 192 -23.56 19.31 -1.57
C ALA A 192 -24.73 18.93 -2.48
N SER A 193 -24.79 19.50 -3.69
CA SER A 193 -25.86 19.23 -4.67
C SER A 193 -25.79 17.83 -5.28
N SER A 194 -24.60 17.24 -5.32
CA SER A 194 -24.35 15.87 -5.76
C SER A 194 -23.10 15.31 -5.07
N VAL A 195 -23.16 14.04 -4.67
CA VAL A 195 -22.03 13.32 -4.06
C VAL A 195 -21.84 12.03 -4.84
N VAL A 196 -20.67 11.86 -5.45
CA VAL A 196 -20.27 10.60 -6.09
C VAL A 196 -19.49 9.79 -5.06
N ALA A 197 -19.97 8.59 -4.76
CA ALA A 197 -19.30 7.65 -3.88
C ALA A 197 -18.92 6.39 -4.67
N LEU A 198 -17.63 6.04 -4.67
CA LEU A 198 -17.15 4.79 -5.23
C LEU A 198 -16.96 3.78 -4.09
N ILE A 199 -17.74 2.70 -4.11
CA ILE A 199 -17.63 1.61 -3.15
C ILE A 199 -17.01 0.41 -3.86
N GLY A 200 -15.79 0.04 -3.49
CA GLY A 200 -15.09 -1.12 -4.05
C GLY A 200 -15.01 -2.25 -3.03
N SER A 201 -15.36 -3.47 -3.44
CA SER A 201 -14.99 -4.67 -2.68
C SER A 201 -13.48 -4.87 -2.81
N THR A 202 -12.77 -4.86 -1.69
CA THR A 202 -11.32 -5.05 -1.69
C THR A 202 -10.94 -6.53 -1.70
N PHE A 203 -11.78 -7.44 -1.23
CA PHE A 203 -11.45 -8.86 -1.11
C PHE A 203 -11.61 -9.63 -2.43
N ASP A 204 -10.60 -10.44 -2.75
CA ASP A 204 -10.63 -11.39 -3.86
C ASP A 204 -11.30 -12.69 -3.41
N ARG A 205 -12.14 -13.28 -4.26
CA ARG A 205 -12.86 -14.53 -3.97
C ARG A 205 -11.91 -15.69 -3.74
N ASP A 206 -10.79 -15.70 -4.45
CA ASP A 206 -9.78 -16.77 -4.36
C ASP A 206 -8.86 -16.61 -3.14
N ALA A 207 -8.78 -15.41 -2.56
CA ALA A 207 -7.97 -15.15 -1.38
C ALA A 207 -8.69 -15.53 -0.07
N ILE A 208 -10.03 -15.45 -0.02
CA ILE A 208 -10.83 -15.79 1.17
C ILE A 208 -12.24 -16.29 0.76
N PRO A 209 -12.48 -17.60 0.68
CA PRO A 209 -13.79 -18.13 0.29
C PRO A 209 -14.89 -17.74 1.29
N ASP A 210 -14.59 -17.68 2.60
CA ASP A 210 -15.58 -17.39 3.66
C ASP A 210 -15.94 -15.90 3.86
N LEU A 211 -15.13 -14.95 3.34
CA LEU A 211 -15.41 -13.51 3.41
C LEU A 211 -15.94 -12.92 2.09
N SER A 212 -16.10 -13.74 1.05
CA SER A 212 -16.79 -13.38 -0.19
C SER A 212 -18.32 -13.27 -0.03
N VAL A 213 -18.76 -12.72 1.10
CA VAL A 213 -20.15 -12.44 1.41
C VAL A 213 -20.54 -11.14 0.71
N ILE A 214 -21.76 -11.08 0.15
CA ILE A 214 -22.33 -9.83 -0.37
C ILE A 214 -22.38 -8.83 0.80
N VAL A 215 -21.49 -7.83 0.79
CA VAL A 215 -21.47 -6.77 1.79
C VAL A 215 -22.53 -5.75 1.44
N PHE A 216 -23.59 -5.69 2.24
CA PHE A 216 -24.61 -4.65 2.15
C PHE A 216 -24.09 -3.38 2.83
N CYS A 217 -23.75 -2.36 2.03
CA CYS A 217 -23.43 -1.04 2.57
C CYS A 217 -24.74 -0.26 2.81
N CYS A 218 -25.02 0.07 4.07
CA CYS A 218 -26.18 0.89 4.41
C CYS A 218 -25.83 2.38 4.28
N SER A 219 -26.45 3.08 3.34
CA SER A 219 -26.25 4.52 3.13
C SER A 219 -26.72 5.37 4.32
N ALA A 220 -27.61 4.85 5.17
CA ALA A 220 -28.12 5.57 6.34
C ALA A 220 -27.06 5.85 7.43
N ALA A 221 -25.94 5.12 7.44
CA ALA A 221 -24.84 5.34 8.38
C ALA A 221 -24.02 6.61 8.10
N LEU A 222 -24.20 7.26 6.94
CA LEU A 222 -23.46 8.45 6.51
C LEU A 222 -24.06 9.79 7.00
N GLU A 223 -25.04 9.78 7.92
CA GLU A 223 -25.76 10.96 8.43
C GLU A 223 -26.37 11.90 7.36
N CYS A 224 -26.41 11.46 6.10
CA CYS A 224 -26.93 12.22 4.96
C CYS A 224 -28.15 11.49 4.38
N ALA A 225 -29.30 12.16 4.35
CA ALA A 225 -30.47 11.67 3.65
C ALA A 225 -30.30 11.92 2.15
N ALA A 226 -30.01 10.87 1.39
CA ALA A 226 -30.04 10.93 -0.07
C ALA A 226 -31.50 10.92 -0.56
N THR A 227 -31.88 11.87 -1.42
CA THR A 227 -33.22 11.93 -2.02
C THR A 227 -33.33 10.98 -3.22
N GLU A 228 -32.25 10.81 -3.97
CA GLU A 228 -32.16 9.95 -5.15
C GLU A 228 -30.79 9.25 -5.20
N ALA A 229 -30.73 8.03 -5.74
CA ALA A 229 -29.50 7.27 -5.93
C ALA A 229 -29.50 6.64 -7.33
N GLY A 230 -28.38 6.76 -8.04
CA GLY A 230 -28.13 6.14 -9.35
C GLY A 230 -26.79 5.40 -9.36
N SER A 231 -26.63 4.46 -10.28
CA SER A 231 -25.37 3.75 -10.50
C SER A 231 -24.82 4.11 -11.86
N ASN A 232 -23.56 4.53 -11.93
CA ASN A 232 -22.87 4.87 -13.16
C ASN A 232 -21.72 3.88 -13.43
N ASN A 233 -21.11 3.98 -14.61
CA ASN A 233 -19.86 3.30 -14.91
C ASN A 233 -18.70 3.84 -14.03
N LEU A 234 -17.55 3.14 -14.01
CA LEU A 234 -16.38 3.52 -13.22
C LEU A 234 -15.83 4.92 -13.53
N HIS A 235 -16.11 5.47 -14.72
CA HIS A 235 -15.67 6.80 -15.12
C HIS A 235 -16.64 7.91 -14.69
N GLY A 236 -17.89 7.56 -14.36
CA GLY A 236 -18.95 8.49 -13.99
C GLY A 236 -19.76 9.05 -15.17
N ASP A 237 -19.39 8.71 -16.41
CA ASP A 237 -19.85 9.40 -17.62
C ASP A 237 -21.14 8.82 -18.26
N ASN A 238 -21.47 7.56 -17.97
CA ASN A 238 -22.67 6.96 -18.55
C ASN A 238 -23.81 6.96 -17.53
N ASN A 239 -24.81 7.81 -17.77
CA ASN A 239 -26.19 7.46 -17.44
C ASN A 239 -26.67 6.54 -18.57
N ASP A 240 -27.02 5.29 -18.23
CA ASP A 240 -27.79 4.45 -19.15
C ASP A 240 -29.20 5.04 -19.27
N ASP A 241 -29.37 6.02 -20.16
CA ASP A 241 -30.66 6.61 -20.54
C ASP A 241 -31.51 5.65 -21.41
N ASN A 242 -31.13 4.37 -21.51
CA ASN A 242 -31.88 3.36 -22.23
C ASN A 242 -32.62 2.42 -21.27
N ASN A 243 -33.87 2.82 -21.04
CA ASN A 243 -34.99 2.06 -20.52
C ASN A 243 -34.98 0.56 -20.93
N ASN A 244 -35.39 -0.31 -19.97
CA ASN A 244 -35.63 -1.76 -20.06
C ASN A 244 -34.46 -2.72 -19.74
N ASN A 245 -33.97 -2.69 -18.50
CA ASN A 245 -33.86 -3.87 -17.62
C ASN A 245 -33.20 -3.43 -16.30
N ILE A 246 -33.95 -2.69 -15.47
CA ILE A 246 -33.61 -2.57 -14.06
C ILE A 246 -33.78 -3.97 -13.48
N ALA A 247 -32.68 -4.68 -13.30
CA ALA A 247 -32.65 -5.82 -12.40
C ALA A 247 -33.13 -5.31 -11.04
N ARG A 248 -34.39 -5.63 -10.72
CA ARG A 248 -34.99 -5.49 -9.40
C ARG A 248 -34.00 -5.99 -8.35
N LEU A 249 -33.55 -5.09 -7.50
CA LEU A 249 -33.22 -5.41 -6.12
C LEU A 249 -34.22 -4.62 -5.28
N ASP A 250 -35.32 -5.29 -4.92
CA ASP A 250 -36.34 -4.77 -4.03
C ASP A 250 -35.71 -4.44 -2.66
N TYR A 251 -35.29 -3.19 -2.46
CA TYR A 251 -35.11 -2.66 -1.11
C TYR A 251 -36.49 -2.32 -0.56
N ILE A 252 -37.09 -3.27 0.15
CA ILE A 252 -38.22 -2.97 1.03
C ILE A 252 -37.66 -2.19 2.23
N ILE A 253 -37.69 -0.86 2.14
CA ILE A 253 -37.50 0.02 3.28
C ILE A 253 -38.77 -0.10 4.13
N ARG A 254 -38.77 -0.97 5.14
CA ARG A 254 -39.71 -0.83 6.25
C ARG A 254 -39.15 0.22 7.21
N SER A 255 -39.79 1.38 7.23
CA SER A 255 -39.67 2.36 8.30
C SER A 255 -39.95 1.67 9.64
N PRO A 256 -39.10 1.82 10.68
CA PRO A 256 -39.54 1.56 12.04
C PRO A 256 -40.44 2.73 12.45
N VAL A 257 -41.75 2.48 12.49
CA VAL A 257 -42.66 3.25 13.32
C VAL A 257 -42.46 2.78 14.77
N VAL A 258 -42.38 3.78 15.66
CA VAL A 258 -42.31 3.82 17.13
C VAL A 258 -40.92 4.15 17.68
#